data_AF-A0A2M9ITR4-F1
#
_entry.id   AF-A0A2M9ITR4-F1
#
_cell.length_a   1.000
_cell.length_b   1.000
_cell.length_c   1.000
_cell.angle_alpha   90.00
_cell.angle_beta   90.00
_cell.angle_gamma   90.00
#
_symmetry.space_group_name_H-M   'P 1'
#
loop_
_entity.id
_entity.type
_entity.pdbx_description
1 polymer ?
#
loop_
_entity_poly.entity_id
_entity_poly.type
_entity_poly.pdbx_seq_one_letter_code
_entity_poly.pdbx_strand_id
1 'polypeptide(L)'
;MDDATLYRPWGTVTPTLWGSAAVAELIPGTGPDPLSGTVQERLAAVAHAYTADRPDQAADLARQLDAEVTAQYGDAHLRTAEVREVRGYLAHLMGDHRSAVGWYLHVVRLRAGLQGPQHPDTVGASRRAYSLWRNVPAADAVPLGSELLSTVTAVHGPESAVAQHTRDGLKALTEQALL
;
A
#
# COMPACT_ATOMS: atom_id res chain seq x y z
N MET A 1 -27.38 -22.04 2.83
CA MET A 1 -25.91 -22.00 2.70
C MET A 1 -25.60 -20.55 2.44
N ASP A 2 -25.41 -19.85 3.55
CA ASP A 2 -25.64 -18.40 3.64
C ASP A 2 -24.41 -17.64 3.16
N ASP A 3 -24.57 -17.03 2.00
CA ASP A 3 -23.62 -16.19 1.29
C ASP A 3 -23.55 -14.78 1.90
N ALA A 4 -23.26 -14.73 3.21
CA ALA A 4 -23.29 -13.52 4.02
C ALA A 4 -21.93 -13.12 4.62
N THR A 5 -20.83 -13.82 4.28
CA THR A 5 -19.51 -13.64 4.92
C THR A 5 -18.34 -13.38 3.99
N LEU A 6 -18.50 -13.34 2.66
CA LEU A 6 -17.34 -13.38 1.75
C LEU A 6 -16.78 -12.02 1.32
N TYR A 7 -17.53 -10.91 1.37
CA TYR A 7 -17.00 -9.63 0.88
C TYR A 7 -17.56 -8.40 1.64
N ARG A 8 -16.89 -8.00 2.73
CA ARG A 8 -16.96 -6.59 3.17
C ARG A 8 -16.34 -5.71 2.06
N PRO A 9 -16.82 -4.47 1.81
CA PRO A 9 -16.33 -3.64 0.71
C PRO A 9 -14.91 -3.16 1.00
N TRP A 10 -13.93 -4.02 0.72
CA TRP A 10 -12.47 -3.79 0.72
C TRP A 10 -12.01 -2.87 1.86
N GLY A 11 -11.79 -3.47 3.03
CA GLY A 11 -11.63 -2.82 4.33
C GLY A 11 -10.80 -1.52 4.36
N THR A 12 -11.08 -0.69 5.36
CA THR A 12 -10.33 0.52 5.69
C THR A 12 -8.85 0.20 5.84
N VAL A 13 -7.97 1.10 5.40
CA VAL A 13 -6.54 0.99 5.73
C VAL A 13 -6.42 1.20 7.25
N THR A 14 -6.26 0.12 8.01
CA THR A 14 -6.30 0.16 9.47
C THR A 14 -4.92 0.43 10.10
N PRO A 15 -4.86 1.06 11.28
CA PRO A 15 -3.62 1.31 12.03
C PRO A 15 -2.83 0.06 12.46
N THR A 16 -3.33 -1.15 12.25
CA THR A 16 -2.57 -2.38 12.52
C THR A 16 -1.33 -2.55 11.61
N LEU A 17 -1.24 -1.77 10.53
CA LEU A 17 -0.09 -1.69 9.62
C LEU A 17 1.24 -1.34 10.33
N TRP A 18 1.21 -0.51 11.37
CA TRP A 18 2.41 -0.04 12.07
C TRP A 18 3.08 -1.10 12.95
N GLY A 19 2.33 -2.15 13.33
CA GLY A 19 2.79 -3.21 14.22
C GLY A 19 2.88 -4.60 13.57
N SER A 20 2.63 -4.73 12.27
CA SER A 20 2.62 -6.04 11.61
C SER A 20 4.04 -6.54 11.33
N ALA A 21 4.57 -7.31 12.28
CA ALA A 21 5.74 -8.18 12.12
C ALA A 21 5.54 -9.35 11.11
N ALA A 22 4.44 -9.38 10.34
CA ALA A 22 3.98 -10.55 9.59
C ALA A 22 4.85 -10.99 8.38
N VAL A 23 6.05 -10.44 8.21
CA VAL A 23 6.94 -10.73 7.08
C VAL A 23 8.30 -11.25 7.52
N ALA A 24 8.52 -11.44 8.82
CA ALA A 24 9.77 -11.99 9.35
C ALA A 24 9.79 -13.54 9.46
N GLU A 25 8.64 -14.23 9.42
CA GLU A 25 8.59 -15.65 9.81
C GLU A 25 8.65 -16.69 8.68
N LEU A 26 8.77 -16.32 7.40
CA LEU A 26 8.62 -17.28 6.29
C LEU A 26 9.88 -17.62 5.49
N ILE A 27 11.08 -17.26 5.98
CA ILE A 27 12.33 -17.79 5.42
C ILE A 27 12.97 -18.74 6.45
N PRO A 28 12.94 -20.07 6.22
CA PRO A 28 13.66 -21.02 7.07
C PRO A 28 15.17 -20.76 6.95
N GLY A 29 15.79 -20.22 8.01
CA GLY A 29 17.25 -20.12 8.13
C GLY A 29 17.82 -18.74 8.50
N THR A 30 17.02 -17.67 8.50
CA THR A 30 17.47 -16.37 9.03
C THR A 30 17.07 -16.25 10.50
N GLY A 31 18.06 -16.23 11.41
CA GLY A 31 17.83 -15.70 12.76
C GLY A 31 17.25 -14.28 12.70
N PRO A 32 16.74 -13.73 13.80
CA PRO A 32 16.19 -12.37 13.80
C PRO A 32 17.26 -11.42 13.26
N ASP A 33 16.97 -10.78 12.12
CA ASP A 33 17.82 -9.73 11.58
C ASP A 33 17.95 -8.66 12.68
N PRO A 34 19.16 -8.41 13.20
CA PRO A 34 19.35 -7.48 14.32
C PRO A 34 18.83 -6.08 14.01
N LEU A 35 18.62 -5.73 12.73
CA LEU A 35 18.08 -4.45 12.28
C LEU A 35 16.55 -4.43 12.13
N SER A 36 15.88 -5.59 12.18
CA SER A 36 14.41 -5.62 12.22
C SER A 36 13.85 -4.97 13.49
N GLY A 37 14.57 -5.09 14.63
CA GLY A 37 14.22 -4.36 15.85
C GLY A 37 14.31 -2.84 15.67
N THR A 38 15.39 -2.36 15.03
CA THR A 38 15.58 -0.94 14.73
C THR A 38 14.54 -0.39 13.75
N VAL A 39 14.15 -1.16 12.72
CA VAL A 39 13.09 -0.75 11.79
C VAL A 39 11.74 -0.63 12.52
N GLN A 40 11.38 -1.59 13.35
CA GLN A 40 10.13 -1.53 14.13
C GLN A 40 10.08 -0.35 15.09
N GLU A 41 11.17 -0.10 15.84
CA GLU A 41 11.29 1.05 16.73
C GLU A 41 11.11 2.37 15.98
N ARG A 42 11.69 2.47 14.78
CA ARG A 42 11.56 3.68 13.95
C ARG A 42 10.17 3.83 13.35
N LEU A 43 9.51 2.73 12.96
CA LEU A 43 8.11 2.77 12.55
C LEU A 43 7.20 3.21 13.70
N ALA A 44 7.45 2.74 14.92
CA ALA A 44 6.75 3.21 16.12
C ALA A 44 7.00 4.70 16.38
N ALA A 45 8.23 5.20 16.15
CA ALA A 45 8.53 6.63 16.26
C ALA A 45 7.77 7.48 15.23
N VAL A 46 7.64 7.01 13.98
CA VAL A 46 6.81 7.66 12.96
C VAL A 46 5.34 7.69 13.41
N ALA A 47 4.80 6.57 13.89
CA ALA A 47 3.42 6.50 14.39
C ALA A 47 3.20 7.48 15.55
N HIS A 48 4.12 7.47 16.51
CA HIS A 48 4.07 8.36 17.67
C HIS A 48 4.07 9.83 17.25
N ALA A 49 4.96 10.22 16.33
CA ALA A 49 5.01 11.59 15.81
C ALA A 49 3.66 12.00 15.17
N TYR A 50 3.06 11.12 14.37
CA TYR A 50 1.74 11.38 13.79
C TYR A 50 0.65 11.55 14.86
N THR A 51 0.56 10.63 15.83
CA THR A 51 -0.44 10.70 16.92
C THR A 51 -0.24 11.89 17.85
N ALA A 52 0.97 12.44 17.90
CA ALA A 52 1.32 13.65 18.65
C ALA A 52 1.09 14.93 17.84
N ASP A 53 0.27 14.88 16.77
CA ASP A 53 -0.08 16.01 15.91
C ASP A 53 1.13 16.68 15.23
N ARG A 54 2.14 15.87 14.86
CA ARG A 54 3.34 16.31 14.15
C ARG A 54 3.49 15.55 12.82
N PRO A 55 2.55 15.73 11.86
CA PRO A 55 2.53 14.97 10.61
C PRO A 55 3.78 15.20 9.75
N ASP A 56 4.31 16.43 9.71
CA ASP A 56 5.54 16.73 8.95
C ASP A 56 6.75 15.97 9.51
N GLN A 57 6.88 15.91 10.84
CA GLN A 57 7.91 15.13 11.49
C GLN A 57 7.75 13.63 11.22
N ALA A 58 6.52 13.11 11.23
CA ALA A 58 6.27 11.72 10.86
C ALA A 58 6.71 11.46 9.42
N ALA A 59 6.43 12.38 8.49
CA ALA A 59 6.82 12.24 7.09
C ALA A 59 8.35 12.28 6.91
N ASP A 60 9.03 13.13 7.67
CA ASP A 60 10.49 13.19 7.72
C ASP A 60 11.10 11.88 8.20
N LEU A 61 10.62 11.36 9.33
CA LEU A 61 11.09 10.10 9.90
C LEU A 61 10.86 8.92 8.94
N ALA A 62 9.71 8.86 8.28
CA ALA A 62 9.39 7.80 7.33
C ALA A 62 10.27 7.87 6.07
N ARG A 63 10.60 9.07 5.60
CA ARG A 63 11.51 9.27 4.46
C ARG A 63 12.95 8.88 4.80
N GLN A 64 13.43 9.27 5.98
CA GLN A 64 14.76 8.89 6.46
C GLN A 64 14.87 7.37 6.58
N LEU A 65 13.86 6.73 7.17
CA LEU A 65 13.81 5.28 7.29
C LEU A 65 13.82 4.58 5.93
N ASP A 66 13.07 5.08 4.93
CA ASP A 66 13.06 4.51 3.58
C ASP A 66 14.44 4.62 2.92
N ALA A 67 15.11 5.77 3.06
CA ALA A 67 16.45 5.97 2.53
C ALA A 67 17.48 5.01 3.15
N GLU A 68 17.44 4.84 4.47
CA GLU A 68 18.36 3.95 5.19
C GLU A 68 18.10 2.47 4.89
N VAL A 69 16.84 2.05 4.91
CA VAL A 69 16.45 0.67 4.55
C VAL A 69 16.78 0.39 3.08
N THR A 70 16.56 1.35 2.17
CA THR A 70 16.95 1.20 0.76
C THR A 70 18.47 1.09 0.61
N ALA A 71 19.25 1.91 1.32
CA ALA A 71 20.71 1.87 1.26
C ALA A 71 21.28 0.53 1.74
N GLN A 72 20.63 -0.09 2.72
CA GLN A 72 21.08 -1.35 3.30
C GLN A 72 20.60 -2.57 2.52
N TYR A 73 19.31 -2.65 2.20
CA TYR A 73 18.68 -3.85 1.63
C TYR A 73 18.43 -3.75 0.13
N GLY A 74 18.54 -2.56 -0.45
CA GLY A 74 18.23 -2.26 -1.83
C GLY A 74 16.75 -1.93 -2.08
N ASP A 75 16.48 -1.40 -3.28
CA ASP A 75 15.14 -1.05 -3.73
C ASP A 75 14.18 -2.24 -3.85
N ALA A 76 14.73 -3.40 -4.19
CA ALA A 76 14.00 -4.64 -4.44
C ALA A 76 14.02 -5.55 -3.20
N HIS A 77 13.54 -5.06 -2.05
CA HIS A 77 13.50 -5.83 -0.81
C HIS A 77 12.18 -5.65 -0.04
N LEU A 78 11.75 -6.70 0.68
CA LEU A 78 10.47 -6.68 1.41
C LEU A 78 10.47 -5.67 2.56
N ARG A 79 11.59 -5.48 3.25
CA ARG A 79 11.72 -4.41 4.27
C ARG A 79 11.50 -3.03 3.66
N THR A 80 12.06 -2.80 2.47
CA THR A 80 11.86 -1.55 1.73
C THR A 80 10.40 -1.38 1.31
N ALA A 81 9.73 -2.46 0.89
CA ALA A 81 8.30 -2.45 0.58
C ALA A 81 7.44 -2.05 1.78
N GLU A 82 7.72 -2.57 2.97
CA GLU A 82 6.98 -2.25 4.21
C GLU A 82 7.09 -0.78 4.60
N VAL A 83 8.30 -0.21 4.56
CA VAL A 83 8.49 1.21 4.86
C VAL A 83 7.76 2.09 3.84
N ARG A 84 7.76 1.71 2.56
CA ARG A 84 7.04 2.42 1.51
C ARG A 84 5.51 2.31 1.64
N GLU A 85 4.98 1.21 2.18
CA GLU A 85 3.56 1.11 2.59
C GLU A 85 3.22 2.11 3.68
N VAL A 86 4.10 2.27 4.68
CA VAL A 86 3.93 3.25 5.76
C VAL A 86 3.94 4.68 5.21
N ARG A 87 4.84 5.00 4.27
CA ARG A 87 4.84 6.30 3.58
C ARG A 87 3.53 6.56 2.84
N GLY A 88 3.00 5.56 2.14
CA GLY A 88 1.71 5.65 1.46
C GLY A 88 0.55 5.86 2.44
N TYR A 89 0.57 5.18 3.58
CA TYR A 89 -0.47 5.34 4.60
C TYR A 89 -0.42 6.72 5.26
N LEU A 90 0.78 7.20 5.59
CA LEU A 90 0.96 8.52 6.17
C LEU A 90 0.50 9.63 5.20
N ALA A 91 0.82 9.50 3.91
CA ALA A 91 0.30 10.42 2.90
C ALA A 91 -1.23 10.43 2.87
N HIS A 92 -1.88 9.27 2.98
CA HIS A 92 -3.35 9.20 3.06
C HIS A 92 -3.90 9.93 4.28
N LEU A 93 -3.30 9.71 5.45
CA LEU A 93 -3.68 10.37 6.69
C LEU A 93 -3.51 11.89 6.63
N MET A 94 -2.51 12.37 5.90
CA MET A 94 -2.26 13.80 5.66
C MET A 94 -3.12 14.41 4.54
N GLY A 95 -3.99 13.62 3.90
CA GLY A 95 -4.82 14.08 2.77
C GLY A 95 -4.09 14.18 1.43
N ASP A 96 -2.83 13.74 1.35
CA ASP A 96 -2.09 13.63 0.09
C ASP A 96 -2.45 12.32 -0.63
N HIS A 97 -3.64 12.33 -1.23
CA HIS A 97 -4.23 11.19 -1.93
C HIS A 97 -3.38 10.71 -3.11
N ARG A 98 -2.71 11.64 -3.82
CA ARG A 98 -1.87 11.31 -4.97
C ARG A 98 -0.63 10.55 -4.55
N SER A 99 0.09 11.04 -3.55
CA SER A 99 1.25 10.32 -3.01
C SER A 99 0.84 8.99 -2.39
N ALA A 100 -0.31 8.94 -1.69
CA ALA A 100 -0.81 7.72 -1.09
C ALA A 100 -1.03 6.61 -2.13
N VAL A 101 -1.79 6.90 -3.21
CA VAL A 101 -2.00 5.92 -4.28
C VAL A 101 -0.68 5.56 -4.96
N GLY A 102 0.16 6.54 -5.28
CA GLY A 102 1.47 6.31 -5.91
C GLY A 102 2.36 5.32 -5.15
N TRP A 103 2.47 5.48 -3.82
CA TRP A 103 3.20 4.55 -2.95
C TRP A 103 2.62 3.14 -2.98
N TYR A 104 1.29 3.00 -2.90
CA TYR A 104 0.67 1.69 -2.91
C TYR A 104 0.77 1.00 -4.28
N LEU A 105 0.72 1.74 -5.39
CA LEU A 105 1.00 1.18 -6.73
C LEU A 105 2.45 0.67 -6.84
N HIS A 106 3.40 1.41 -6.25
CA HIS A 106 4.79 0.96 -6.19
C HIS A 106 4.96 -0.32 -5.39
N VAL A 107 4.33 -0.40 -4.22
CA VAL A 107 4.34 -1.60 -3.37
C VAL A 107 3.73 -2.80 -4.08
N VAL A 108 2.62 -2.62 -4.81
CA VAL A 108 1.99 -3.69 -5.60
C VAL A 108 2.99 -4.30 -6.59
N ARG A 109 3.68 -3.45 -7.36
CA ARG A 109 4.70 -3.91 -8.33
C ARG A 109 5.87 -4.61 -7.64
N LEU A 110 6.36 -4.02 -6.55
CA LEU A 110 7.50 -4.54 -5.79
C LEU A 110 7.18 -5.92 -5.19
N ARG A 111 6.04 -6.07 -4.50
CA ARG A 111 5.61 -7.35 -3.94
C ARG A 111 5.31 -8.40 -4.99
N ALA A 112 4.73 -8.01 -6.13
CA ALA A 112 4.53 -8.93 -7.24
C ALA A 112 5.86 -9.48 -7.78
N GLY A 113 6.89 -8.64 -7.89
CA GLY A 113 8.22 -9.07 -8.32
C GLY A 113 8.95 -9.96 -7.30
N LEU A 114 8.75 -9.71 -6.00
CA LEU A 114 9.46 -10.44 -4.92
C LEU A 114 8.76 -11.71 -4.46
N GLN A 115 7.43 -11.69 -4.35
CA GLN A 115 6.62 -12.76 -3.75
C GLN A 115 5.72 -13.45 -4.77
N GLY A 116 5.58 -12.90 -5.97
CA GLY A 116 4.65 -13.35 -7.00
C GLY A 116 3.27 -12.68 -6.89
N PRO A 117 2.47 -12.74 -7.98
CA PRO A 117 1.20 -12.04 -8.05
C PRO A 117 0.10 -12.63 -7.14
N GLN A 118 0.10 -13.95 -6.92
CA GLN A 118 -0.91 -14.62 -6.08
C GLN A 118 -0.59 -14.56 -4.57
N HIS A 119 0.57 -14.03 -4.17
CA HIS A 119 0.93 -13.94 -2.76
C HIS A 119 -0.11 -13.11 -1.99
N PRO A 120 -0.56 -13.54 -0.80
CA PRO A 120 -1.57 -12.83 -0.01
C PRO A 120 -1.25 -11.35 0.21
N ASP A 121 0.02 -11.01 0.44
CA ASP A 121 0.44 -9.62 0.61
C ASP A 121 0.37 -8.79 -0.68
N THR A 122 0.69 -9.38 -1.84
CA THR A 122 0.57 -8.71 -3.15
C THR A 122 -0.89 -8.42 -3.46
N VAL A 123 -1.76 -9.39 -3.22
CA VAL A 123 -3.22 -9.23 -3.35
C VAL A 123 -3.72 -8.18 -2.36
N GLY A 124 -3.24 -8.21 -1.11
CA GLY A 124 -3.57 -7.24 -0.06
C GLY A 124 -3.17 -5.81 -0.44
N ALA A 125 -1.95 -5.61 -0.93
CA ALA A 125 -1.46 -4.30 -1.39
C ALA A 125 -2.32 -3.75 -2.54
N SER A 126 -2.75 -4.61 -3.46
CA SER A 126 -3.58 -4.23 -4.61
C SER A 126 -4.98 -3.79 -4.17
N ARG A 127 -5.55 -4.48 -3.18
CA ARG A 127 -6.82 -4.10 -2.55
C ARG A 127 -6.71 -2.76 -1.81
N ARG A 128 -5.59 -2.53 -1.09
CA ARG A 128 -5.33 -1.24 -0.42
C ARG A 128 -5.21 -0.10 -1.43
N ALA A 129 -4.48 -0.31 -2.54
CA ALA A 129 -4.37 0.68 -3.63
C ALA A 129 -5.74 1.05 -4.21
N TYR A 130 -6.60 0.05 -4.47
CA TYR A 130 -7.98 0.26 -4.92
C TYR A 130 -8.84 1.01 -3.89
N SER A 131 -8.76 0.66 -2.61
CA SER A 131 -9.50 1.37 -1.56
C SER A 131 -9.06 2.83 -1.42
N LEU A 132 -7.76 3.12 -1.54
CA LEU A 132 -7.28 4.50 -1.54
C LEU A 132 -7.78 5.27 -2.76
N TRP A 133 -7.70 4.66 -3.95
CA TRP A 133 -8.18 5.25 -5.18
C TRP A 133 -9.66 5.66 -5.12
N ARG A 134 -10.52 4.81 -4.55
CA ARG A 134 -11.96 5.13 -4.40
C ARG A 134 -12.25 6.35 -3.53
N ASN A 135 -11.29 6.82 -2.75
CA ASN A 135 -11.45 7.95 -1.83
C ASN A 135 -10.66 9.19 -2.30
N VAL A 136 -10.13 9.20 -3.53
CA VAL A 136 -9.43 10.38 -4.04
C VAL A 136 -10.41 11.43 -4.58
N PRO A 137 -10.06 12.73 -4.56
CA PRO A 137 -10.88 13.77 -5.17
C PRO A 137 -11.13 13.51 -6.67
N ALA A 138 -12.28 13.96 -7.17
CA ALA A 138 -12.70 13.73 -8.56
C ALA A 138 -11.63 14.16 -9.60
N ALA A 139 -10.91 15.25 -9.34
CA ALA A 139 -9.85 15.75 -10.19
C ALA A 139 -8.69 14.76 -10.41
N ASP A 140 -8.42 13.89 -9.42
CA ASP A 140 -7.35 12.90 -9.46
C ASP A 140 -7.86 11.48 -9.77
N ALA A 141 -9.18 11.26 -9.72
CA ALA A 141 -9.76 9.92 -9.78
C ALA A 141 -9.50 9.21 -11.12
N VAL A 142 -9.70 9.88 -12.26
CA VAL A 142 -9.44 9.27 -13.58
C VAL A 142 -7.95 8.95 -13.82
N PRO A 143 -7.00 9.88 -13.62
CA PRO A 143 -5.59 9.58 -13.87
C PRO A 143 -5.05 8.50 -12.92
N LEU A 144 -5.32 8.60 -11.61
CA LEU A 144 -4.86 7.60 -10.64
C LEU A 144 -5.53 6.24 -10.85
N GLY A 145 -6.80 6.22 -11.25
CA GLY A 145 -7.52 4.99 -11.56
C GLY A 145 -6.97 4.29 -12.79
N SER A 146 -6.54 5.05 -13.80
CA SER A 146 -5.91 4.50 -15.01
C SER A 146 -4.56 3.84 -14.69
N GLU A 147 -3.75 4.48 -13.84
CA GLU A 147 -2.51 3.89 -13.35
C GLU A 147 -2.74 2.64 -12.49
N LEU A 148 -3.77 2.67 -11.62
CA LEU A 148 -4.19 1.52 -10.85
C LEU A 148 -4.61 0.37 -11.76
N LEU A 149 -5.50 0.61 -12.72
CA LEU A 149 -5.99 -0.41 -13.64
C LEU A 149 -4.84 -1.04 -14.42
N SER A 150 -3.93 -0.23 -14.95
CA SER A 150 -2.72 -0.70 -15.63
C SER A 150 -1.88 -1.60 -14.70
N THR A 151 -1.60 -1.13 -13.48
CA THR A 151 -0.77 -1.86 -12.51
C THR A 151 -1.39 -3.19 -12.13
N VAL A 152 -2.67 -3.21 -11.75
CA VAL A 152 -3.32 -4.46 -11.30
C VAL A 152 -3.62 -5.42 -12.45
N THR A 153 -3.83 -4.91 -13.67
CA THR A 153 -3.95 -5.74 -14.87
C THR A 153 -2.61 -6.42 -15.19
N ALA A 154 -1.50 -5.68 -15.12
CA ALA A 154 -0.17 -6.24 -15.35
C ALA A 154 0.21 -7.31 -14.31
N VAL A 155 -0.18 -7.10 -13.04
CA VAL A 155 0.17 -8.03 -11.95
C VAL A 155 -0.77 -9.24 -11.89
N HIS A 156 -2.09 -9.02 -11.90
CA HIS A 156 -3.08 -10.08 -11.64
C HIS A 156 -3.83 -10.56 -12.88
N GLY A 157 -3.63 -9.90 -14.02
CA GLY A 157 -4.39 -10.14 -15.25
C GLY A 157 -5.69 -9.31 -15.34
N PRO A 158 -6.22 -9.14 -16.57
CA PRO A 158 -7.37 -8.28 -16.85
C PRO A 158 -8.69 -8.78 -16.27
N GLU A 159 -8.77 -10.10 -16.01
CA GLU A 159 -9.93 -10.80 -15.44
C GLU A 159 -9.87 -10.90 -13.91
N SER A 160 -8.83 -10.34 -13.28
CA SER A 160 -8.80 -10.28 -11.82
C SER A 160 -9.91 -9.38 -11.29
N ALA A 161 -10.48 -9.75 -10.15
CA ALA A 161 -11.54 -8.95 -9.53
C ALA A 161 -11.10 -7.49 -9.34
N VAL A 162 -9.87 -7.23 -8.88
CA VAL A 162 -9.39 -5.84 -8.70
C VAL A 162 -9.28 -5.07 -10.01
N ALA A 163 -8.91 -5.71 -11.13
CA ALA A 163 -8.88 -5.07 -12.44
C ALA A 163 -10.30 -4.76 -12.95
N GLN A 164 -11.23 -5.71 -12.82
CA GLN A 164 -12.63 -5.53 -13.20
C GLN A 164 -13.28 -4.39 -12.40
N HIS A 165 -13.15 -4.40 -11.07
CA HIS A 165 -13.70 -3.33 -10.22
C HIS A 165 -13.10 -1.95 -10.53
N THR A 166 -11.79 -1.88 -10.80
CA THR A 166 -11.15 -0.61 -11.17
C THR A 166 -11.68 -0.10 -12.51
N ARG A 167 -11.87 -0.99 -13.49
CA ARG A 167 -12.43 -0.67 -14.81
C ARG A 167 -13.86 -0.15 -14.70
N ASP A 168 -14.70 -0.80 -13.92
CA ASP A 168 -16.09 -0.39 -13.71
C ASP A 168 -16.18 0.98 -13.02
N GLY A 169 -15.36 1.22 -12.00
CA GLY A 169 -15.31 2.51 -11.33
C GLY A 169 -14.81 3.64 -12.25
N LEU A 170 -13.81 3.37 -13.11
CA LEU A 170 -13.36 4.34 -14.11
C LEU A 170 -14.45 4.68 -15.12
N LYS A 171 -15.17 3.66 -15.61
CA LYS A 171 -16.29 3.85 -16.53
C LYS A 171 -17.35 4.77 -15.91
N ALA A 172 -17.76 4.49 -14.67
CA ALA A 172 -18.73 5.31 -13.96
C ALA A 172 -18.28 6.78 -13.80
N LEU A 173 -17.00 7.01 -13.48
CA LEU A 173 -16.43 8.37 -13.37
C LEU A 173 -16.45 9.11 -14.72
N THR A 174 -16.10 8.43 -15.80
CA THR A 174 -16.10 9.03 -17.14
C THR A 174 -17.50 9.32 -17.67
N GLU A 175 -18.48 8.47 -17.35
CA GLU A 175 -19.88 8.70 -17.73
C GLU A 175 -20.49 9.87 -16.95
N GLN A 176 -20.12 10.04 -15.68
CA GLN A 176 -20.53 11.20 -14.87
C GLN A 176 -19.94 12.53 -15.37
N ALA A 177 -18.73 12.51 -15.94
CA ALA A 177 -18.08 13.71 -16.47
C ALA A 177 -18.67 14.21 -17.81
N LEU A 178 -19.52 13.40 -18.45
CA LEU A 178 -20.18 13.73 -19.72
C LEU A 178 -21.61 14.29 -19.54
N LEU A 179 -22.10 14.37 -18.30
CA LEU A 179 -23.40 14.95 -17.91
C LEU A 179 -23.24 16.35 -17.33
#